data_AF-A0A382CM62-F1
#
_entry.id   AF-A0A382CM62-F1
#
_cell.length_a   1.000
_cell.length_b   1.000
_cell.length_c   1.000
_cell.angle_alpha   90.00
_cell.angle_beta   90.00
_cell.angle_gamma   90.00
#
_symmetry.space_group_name_H-M   'P 1'
#
loop_
_entity.id
_entity.type
_entity.pdbx_description
1 polymer ?
#
loop_
_entity_poly.entity_id
_entity_poly.type
_entity_poly.pdbx_seq_one_letter_code
_entity_poly.pdbx_strand_id
1 'polypeptide(L)'
;MKKVNYLNNKDLLSEIHKSKSSFCSYTDPDYATYDLIVPNIEKINIRTIAQAKRNKARRLGALEYERRKKINPKVRYSDCEIGYQKILKKDLVFRVMTYDHVPDEIGRRRNPRSVADRKTKVNFPPFQHWKFNKNENLVCIGKSHWEGGLHNGKFNKGIGQVTNRLALMWMKLCERYATRGNVRGYTYNDEMQGQAILQLAQIGLQFDESKSNNPFAYYTAAVTNSFVRIINIEKRNQNIRDDIMEMNNMMPSSTRQAQATNTAPGVPPQPTPTKKPVKKK
;
A
#
# COMPACT_ATOMS: atom_id res chain seq x y z
N MET A 1 32.66 -0.69 2.02
CA MET A 1 31.36 -1.36 1.80
C MET A 1 30.52 -0.58 0.80
N LYS A 2 29.97 -1.22 -0.25
CA LYS A 2 29.12 -0.55 -1.25
C LYS A 2 27.82 -0.08 -0.56
N LYS A 3 27.44 1.19 -0.70
CA LYS A 3 26.21 1.75 -0.11
C LYS A 3 25.00 0.99 -0.65
N VAL A 4 24.39 0.13 0.16
CA VAL A 4 23.22 -0.65 -0.25
C VAL A 4 22.04 0.32 -0.33
N ASN A 5 21.48 0.49 -1.54
CA ASN A 5 20.28 1.30 -1.71
C ASN A 5 19.06 0.49 -1.25
N TYR A 6 18.69 0.64 0.02
CA TYR A 6 17.55 -0.06 0.61
C TYR A 6 16.18 0.40 0.05
N LEU A 7 16.12 1.51 -0.70
CA LEU A 7 14.86 2.13 -1.13
C LEU A 7 14.79 2.22 -2.65
N ASN A 8 14.74 1.06 -3.30
CA ASN A 8 14.43 0.95 -4.74
C ASN A 8 13.03 0.37 -4.93
N ASN A 9 12.30 0.86 -5.94
CA ASN A 9 10.96 0.38 -6.29
C ASN A 9 10.93 -1.13 -6.59
N LYS A 10 11.95 -1.66 -7.28
CA LYS A 10 12.03 -3.11 -7.57
C LYS A 10 12.05 -3.95 -6.29
N ASP A 11 12.87 -3.56 -5.32
CA ASP A 11 13.01 -4.26 -4.04
C ASP A 11 11.76 -4.11 -3.18
N LEU A 12 11.20 -2.89 -3.10
CA LEU A 12 9.94 -2.63 -2.39
C LEU A 12 8.80 -3.48 -2.95
N LEU A 13 8.63 -3.55 -4.27
CA LEU A 13 7.61 -4.38 -4.91
C LEU A 13 7.79 -5.86 -4.57
N SER A 14 9.03 -6.36 -4.60
CA SER A 14 9.36 -7.75 -4.24
C SER A 14 8.99 -8.05 -2.79
N GLU A 15 9.34 -7.16 -1.87
CA GLU A 15 9.04 -7.34 -0.44
C GLU A 15 7.56 -7.15 -0.11
N ILE A 16 6.83 -6.26 -0.81
CA ILE A 16 5.36 -6.16 -0.73
C ILE A 16 4.74 -7.48 -1.20
N HIS A 17 5.20 -8.03 -2.31
CA HIS A 17 4.70 -9.29 -2.83
C HIS A 17 4.87 -10.44 -1.83
N LYS A 18 6.08 -10.60 -1.27
CA LYS A 18 6.36 -11.59 -0.22
C LYS A 18 5.49 -11.38 1.02
N SER A 19 5.37 -10.12 1.45
CA SER A 19 4.56 -9.76 2.62
C SER A 19 3.08 -10.08 2.39
N LYS A 20 2.51 -9.79 1.21
CA LYS A 20 1.12 -10.16 0.89
C LYS A 20 0.95 -11.67 0.80
N SER A 21 1.91 -12.39 0.22
CA SER A 21 1.86 -13.84 0.08
C SER A 21 1.86 -14.58 1.43
N SER A 22 2.38 -13.99 2.51
CA SER A 22 2.30 -14.60 3.85
C SER A 22 0.88 -14.66 4.42
N PHE A 23 -0.06 -13.87 3.87
CA PHE A 23 -1.48 -13.89 4.21
C PHE A 23 -2.29 -14.78 3.25
N CYS A 24 -1.65 -15.44 2.30
CA CYS A 24 -2.32 -16.16 1.22
C CYS A 24 -2.11 -17.67 1.36
N SER A 25 -3.09 -18.44 0.89
CA SER A 25 -2.97 -19.89 0.72
C SER A 25 -2.99 -20.22 -0.76
N TYR A 26 -2.09 -21.11 -1.17
CA TYR A 26 -1.91 -21.57 -2.54
C TYR A 26 -1.88 -23.10 -2.56
N THR A 27 -2.36 -23.70 -3.65
CA THR A 27 -2.25 -25.16 -3.83
C THR A 27 -0.80 -25.61 -4.09
N ASP A 28 0.02 -24.71 -4.61
CA ASP A 28 1.46 -24.90 -4.85
C ASP A 28 2.19 -23.58 -4.51
N PRO A 29 3.35 -23.60 -3.83
CA PRO A 29 4.15 -22.41 -3.58
C PRO A 29 4.48 -21.58 -4.83
N ASP A 30 4.66 -22.21 -5.98
CA ASP A 30 5.00 -21.51 -7.24
C ASP A 30 3.86 -20.60 -7.72
N TYR A 31 2.62 -20.92 -7.32
CA TYR A 31 1.45 -20.14 -7.64
C TYR A 31 1.35 -18.84 -6.85
N ALA A 32 2.24 -18.58 -5.89
CA ALA A 32 2.35 -17.27 -5.27
C ALA A 32 2.74 -16.19 -6.29
N THR A 33 3.50 -16.55 -7.33
CA THR A 33 3.91 -15.60 -8.37
C THR A 33 2.84 -15.48 -9.46
N TYR A 34 2.42 -14.26 -9.78
CA TYR A 34 1.47 -13.98 -10.85
C TYR A 34 2.17 -13.40 -12.09
N ASP A 35 1.56 -13.58 -13.26
CA ASP A 35 2.07 -13.04 -14.53
C ASP A 35 1.29 -11.80 -15.00
N LEU A 36 0.01 -11.68 -14.61
CA LEU A 36 -0.84 -10.53 -14.92
C LEU A 36 -1.91 -10.33 -13.85
N ILE A 37 -2.19 -9.07 -13.51
CA ILE A 37 -3.31 -8.69 -12.66
C ILE A 37 -4.48 -8.28 -13.56
N VAL A 38 -5.67 -8.80 -13.28
CA VAL A 38 -6.91 -8.47 -13.99
C VAL A 38 -8.02 -8.12 -12.99
N PRO A 39 -8.96 -7.24 -13.36
CA PRO A 39 -10.02 -6.80 -12.44
C PRO A 39 -11.10 -7.86 -12.20
N ASN A 40 -11.36 -8.74 -13.17
CA ASN A 40 -12.32 -9.84 -13.04
C ASN A 40 -11.91 -11.01 -13.95
N ILE A 41 -12.58 -12.16 -13.78
CA ILE A 41 -12.31 -13.40 -14.53
C ILE A 41 -12.59 -13.21 -16.03
N GLU A 42 -13.62 -12.44 -16.38
CA GLU A 42 -14.02 -12.17 -17.78
C GLU A 42 -12.97 -11.41 -18.58
N LYS A 43 -12.10 -10.63 -17.92
CA LYS A 43 -10.97 -9.96 -18.58
C LYS A 43 -9.85 -10.93 -18.96
N ILE A 44 -9.94 -12.22 -18.63
CA ILE A 44 -9.01 -13.25 -19.11
C ILE A 44 -9.45 -13.66 -20.53
N ASN A 45 -8.88 -12.98 -21.52
CA ASN A 45 -9.14 -13.16 -22.95
C ASN A 45 -7.83 -13.37 -23.72
N ILE A 46 -7.91 -13.54 -25.04
CA ILE A 46 -6.76 -13.81 -25.89
C ILE A 46 -5.66 -12.74 -25.75
N ARG A 47 -6.05 -11.46 -25.60
CA ARG A 47 -5.10 -10.33 -25.46
C ARG A 47 -4.39 -10.37 -24.12
N THR A 48 -5.12 -10.59 -23.02
CA THR A 48 -4.52 -10.65 -21.68
C THR A 48 -3.69 -11.92 -21.49
N ILE A 49 -4.05 -13.03 -22.13
CA ILE A 49 -3.20 -14.23 -22.21
C ILE A 49 -1.87 -13.91 -22.91
N ALA A 50 -1.90 -13.26 -24.07
CA ALA A 50 -0.68 -12.87 -24.78
C ALA A 50 0.20 -11.93 -23.94
N GLN A 51 -0.41 -10.97 -23.24
CA GLN A 51 0.29 -10.07 -22.32
C GLN A 51 0.93 -10.84 -21.15
N ALA A 52 0.20 -11.77 -20.54
CA ALA A 52 0.71 -12.61 -19.46
C ALA A 52 1.90 -13.48 -19.93
N LYS A 53 1.83 -14.05 -21.15
CA LYS A 53 2.98 -14.77 -21.75
C LYS A 53 4.20 -13.87 -21.89
N ARG A 54 4.05 -12.64 -22.39
CA ARG A 54 5.16 -11.67 -22.51
C ARG A 54 5.75 -11.31 -21.14
N ASN A 55 4.90 -11.08 -20.14
CA ASN A 55 5.34 -10.78 -18.78
C ASN A 55 6.14 -11.94 -18.17
N LYS A 56 5.65 -13.17 -18.32
CA LYS A 56 6.32 -14.37 -17.84
C LYS A 56 7.65 -14.60 -18.54
N ALA A 57 7.69 -14.46 -19.87
CA ALA A 57 8.91 -14.55 -20.66
C ALA A 57 9.98 -13.56 -20.22
N ARG A 58 9.59 -12.29 -20.03
CA ARG A 58 10.48 -11.24 -19.52
C ARG A 58 11.00 -11.57 -18.12
N ARG A 59 10.14 -12.07 -17.22
CA ARG A 59 10.53 -12.47 -15.86
C ARG A 59 11.55 -13.61 -15.89
N LEU A 60 11.29 -14.67 -16.66
CA LEU A 60 12.19 -15.81 -16.79
C LEU A 60 13.53 -15.40 -17.43
N GLY A 61 13.51 -14.57 -18.47
CA GLY A 61 14.73 -14.04 -19.07
C GLY A 61 15.56 -13.19 -18.11
N ALA A 62 14.91 -12.36 -17.29
CA ALA A 62 15.58 -11.58 -16.26
C ALA A 62 16.20 -12.46 -15.14
N LEU A 63 15.50 -13.51 -14.71
CA LEU A 63 16.02 -14.47 -13.73
C LEU A 63 17.23 -15.23 -14.29
N GLU A 64 17.15 -15.68 -15.53
CA GLU A 64 18.25 -16.38 -16.20
C GLU A 64 19.46 -15.46 -16.41
N TYR A 65 19.21 -14.21 -16.78
CA TYR A 65 20.25 -13.19 -16.88
C TYR A 65 20.93 -12.93 -15.53
N GLU A 66 20.16 -12.76 -14.44
CA GLU A 66 20.73 -12.59 -13.10
C GLU A 66 21.53 -13.82 -12.65
N ARG A 67 21.08 -15.03 -13.00
CA ARG A 67 21.81 -16.29 -12.73
C ARG A 67 23.13 -16.36 -13.50
N ARG A 68 23.10 -16.11 -14.82
CA ARG A 68 24.30 -16.15 -15.67
C ARG A 68 25.28 -15.03 -15.33
N LYS A 69 24.81 -13.84 -15.00
CA LYS A 69 25.65 -12.69 -14.62
C LYS A 69 26.48 -12.96 -13.36
N LYS A 70 25.96 -13.78 -12.43
CA LYS A 70 26.70 -14.21 -11.23
C LYS A 70 27.89 -15.11 -11.57
N ILE A 71 27.78 -15.91 -12.63
CA ILE A 71 28.82 -16.84 -13.09
C ILE A 71 29.78 -16.11 -14.04
N ASN A 72 29.24 -15.35 -15.00
CA ASN A 72 29.98 -14.60 -15.99
C ASN A 72 29.48 -13.14 -16.08
N PRO A 73 30.25 -12.16 -15.57
CA PRO A 73 29.86 -10.75 -15.56
C PRO A 73 29.66 -10.09 -16.94
N LYS A 74 30.17 -10.69 -18.03
CA LYS A 74 30.10 -10.13 -19.40
C LYS A 74 28.87 -10.57 -20.19
N VAL A 75 28.01 -11.41 -19.63
CA VAL A 75 26.79 -11.90 -20.31
C VAL A 75 25.87 -10.73 -20.65
N ARG A 76 25.34 -10.72 -21.87
CA ARG A 76 24.36 -9.72 -22.33
C ARG A 76 22.95 -10.22 -22.06
N TYR A 77 22.02 -9.28 -21.88
CA TYR A 77 20.62 -9.61 -21.62
C TYR A 77 19.94 -10.28 -22.83
N SER A 78 20.30 -9.88 -24.04
CA SER A 78 19.81 -10.44 -25.31
C SER A 78 19.99 -11.96 -25.41
N ASP A 79 21.07 -12.48 -24.83
CA ASP A 79 21.43 -13.90 -24.92
C ASP A 79 20.60 -14.77 -23.95
N CYS A 80 19.75 -14.14 -23.12
CA CYS A 80 18.86 -14.76 -22.14
C CYS A 80 17.38 -14.55 -22.46
N GLU A 81 17.04 -13.95 -23.60
CA GLU A 81 15.65 -13.70 -23.95
C GLU A 81 14.91 -15.00 -24.30
N ILE A 82 13.74 -15.18 -23.70
CA ILE A 82 12.87 -16.33 -23.93
C ILE A 82 11.69 -15.87 -24.78
N GLY A 83 11.43 -16.55 -25.89
CA GLY A 83 10.28 -16.26 -26.75
C GLY A 83 8.96 -16.56 -26.03
N TYR A 84 8.04 -15.59 -25.99
CA TYR A 84 6.74 -15.73 -25.32
C TYR A 84 5.86 -16.84 -25.91
N GLN A 85 6.10 -17.24 -27.16
CA GLN A 85 5.36 -18.32 -27.84
C GLN A 85 5.63 -19.69 -27.21
N LYS A 86 6.82 -19.91 -26.63
CA LYS A 86 7.19 -21.16 -25.95
C LYS A 86 6.44 -21.36 -24.63
N ILE A 87 5.79 -20.31 -24.11
CA ILE A 87 5.05 -20.37 -22.86
C ILE A 87 3.62 -20.87 -23.13
N LEU A 88 3.27 -21.97 -22.50
CA LEU A 88 1.93 -22.54 -22.60
C LEU A 88 0.93 -21.69 -21.82
N LYS A 89 -0.31 -21.63 -22.33
CA LYS A 89 -1.44 -20.95 -21.67
C LYS A 89 -1.69 -21.54 -20.27
N LYS A 90 -1.48 -22.86 -20.13
CA LYS A 90 -1.67 -23.62 -18.91
C LYS A 90 -0.71 -23.19 -17.79
N ASP A 91 0.46 -22.62 -18.11
CA ASP A 91 1.44 -22.25 -17.09
C ASP A 91 1.25 -20.82 -16.54
N LEU A 92 0.26 -20.09 -17.04
CA LEU A 92 0.03 -18.70 -16.66
C LEU A 92 -0.80 -18.62 -15.37
N VAL A 93 -0.40 -17.69 -14.50
CA VAL A 93 -1.12 -17.38 -13.27
C VAL A 93 -1.69 -15.97 -13.37
N PHE A 94 -3.01 -15.86 -13.27
CA PHE A 94 -3.73 -14.60 -13.28
C PHE A 94 -4.15 -14.23 -11.87
N ARG A 95 -3.76 -13.04 -11.41
CA ARG A 95 -4.28 -12.47 -10.16
C ARG A 95 -5.55 -11.70 -10.47
N VAL A 96 -6.67 -12.18 -9.95
CA VAL A 96 -7.99 -11.55 -10.11
C VAL A 96 -8.32 -10.79 -8.82
N MET A 97 -8.54 -9.48 -8.92
CA MET A 97 -8.91 -8.66 -7.77
C MET A 97 -10.40 -8.88 -7.46
N THR A 98 -10.71 -9.58 -6.36
CA THR A 98 -12.09 -9.96 -6.03
C THR A 98 -12.32 -10.07 -4.52
N TYR A 99 -13.55 -9.76 -4.11
CA TYR A 99 -14.05 -9.86 -2.73
C TYR A 99 -14.84 -11.16 -2.47
N ASP A 100 -14.95 -12.06 -3.43
CA ASP A 100 -15.88 -13.21 -3.37
C ASP A 100 -15.65 -14.14 -2.16
N HIS A 101 -14.39 -14.29 -1.74
CA HIS A 101 -14.00 -15.13 -0.60
C HIS A 101 -13.97 -14.37 0.73
N VAL A 102 -14.26 -13.07 0.72
CA VAL A 102 -14.29 -12.23 1.93
C VAL A 102 -15.72 -12.22 2.49
N PRO A 103 -15.92 -12.56 3.76
CA PRO A 103 -17.22 -12.50 4.41
C PRO A 103 -17.78 -11.06 4.47
N ASP A 104 -19.11 -10.96 4.40
CA ASP A 104 -19.82 -9.70 4.63
C ASP A 104 -19.84 -9.33 6.12
N GLU A 105 -19.74 -8.04 6.40
CA GLU A 105 -19.75 -7.47 7.75
C GLU A 105 -20.88 -6.42 7.81
N ILE A 106 -22.10 -6.90 8.06
CA ILE A 106 -23.30 -6.07 8.10
C ILE A 106 -23.16 -5.02 9.22
N GLY A 107 -23.42 -3.75 8.90
CA GLY A 107 -23.34 -2.65 9.88
C GLY A 107 -21.99 -1.94 9.98
N ARG A 108 -20.94 -2.42 9.29
CA ARG A 108 -19.60 -1.78 9.31
C ARG A 108 -19.61 -0.31 8.88
N ARG A 109 -20.37 0.03 7.84
CA ARG A 109 -20.56 1.41 7.37
C ARG A 109 -22.04 1.72 7.27
N ARG A 110 -22.43 2.90 7.77
CA ARG A 110 -23.82 3.39 7.73
C ARG A 110 -24.37 3.46 6.30
N ASN A 111 -23.56 3.96 5.34
CA ASN A 111 -23.95 4.11 3.94
C ASN A 111 -22.90 3.45 3.03
N PRO A 112 -23.00 2.14 2.72
CA PRO A 112 -22.04 1.45 1.86
C PRO A 112 -22.18 1.89 0.40
N ARG A 113 -21.10 2.40 -0.21
CA ARG A 113 -21.08 2.83 -1.62
C ARG A 113 -20.41 1.80 -2.54
N SER A 114 -19.54 0.98 -1.98
CA SER A 114 -18.77 -0.03 -2.71
C SER A 114 -18.95 -1.42 -2.11
N VAL A 115 -18.63 -2.46 -2.89
CA VAL A 115 -18.58 -3.84 -2.41
C VAL A 115 -17.64 -3.96 -1.20
N ALA A 116 -16.51 -3.26 -1.24
CA ALA A 116 -15.52 -3.22 -0.16
C ALA A 116 -16.06 -2.67 1.17
N ASP A 117 -17.12 -1.86 1.15
CA ASP A 117 -17.73 -1.30 2.36
C ASP A 117 -18.67 -2.28 3.07
N ARG A 118 -19.24 -3.24 2.33
CA ARG A 118 -20.10 -4.31 2.87
C ARG A 118 -19.30 -5.48 3.42
N LYS A 119 -18.05 -5.61 2.97
CA LYS A 119 -17.15 -6.71 3.29
C LYS A 119 -16.31 -6.42 4.53
N THR A 120 -15.78 -7.48 5.12
CA THR A 120 -14.86 -7.40 6.26
C THR A 120 -13.64 -6.54 5.92
N LYS A 121 -13.22 -5.65 6.83
CA LYS A 121 -11.99 -4.85 6.63
C LYS A 121 -10.76 -5.77 6.59
N VAL A 122 -10.01 -5.70 5.49
CA VAL A 122 -8.80 -6.49 5.21
C VAL A 122 -7.54 -5.62 5.12
N ASN A 123 -6.37 -6.26 5.20
CA ASN A 123 -5.06 -5.61 5.28
C ASN A 123 -4.63 -5.03 3.93
N PHE A 124 -5.03 -5.67 2.83
CA PHE A 124 -4.77 -5.24 1.46
C PHE A 124 -5.94 -5.66 0.53
N PRO A 125 -6.06 -5.08 -0.68
CA PRO A 125 -7.11 -5.45 -1.63
C PRO A 125 -7.13 -6.97 -1.89
N PRO A 126 -8.26 -7.65 -1.63
CA PRO A 126 -8.33 -9.09 -1.72
C PRO A 126 -8.24 -9.56 -3.18
N PHE A 127 -7.65 -10.73 -3.37
CA PHE A 127 -7.48 -11.32 -4.69
C PHE A 127 -7.53 -12.85 -4.64
N GLN A 128 -7.73 -13.43 -5.82
CA GLN A 128 -7.61 -14.86 -6.05
C GLN A 128 -6.67 -15.11 -7.23
N HIS A 129 -5.94 -16.22 -7.18
CA HIS A 129 -5.12 -16.67 -8.30
C HIS A 129 -5.85 -17.73 -9.09
N TRP A 130 -5.83 -17.59 -10.42
CA TRP A 130 -6.51 -18.46 -11.37
C TRP A 130 -5.54 -18.97 -12.43
N LYS A 131 -5.73 -20.22 -12.86
CA LYS A 131 -4.90 -20.90 -13.87
C LYS A 131 -5.79 -21.79 -14.75
N PHE A 132 -5.36 -22.03 -15.99
CA PHE A 132 -6.03 -22.96 -16.89
C PHE A 132 -5.65 -24.41 -16.58
N ASN A 133 -6.65 -25.28 -16.45
CA ASN A 133 -6.45 -26.72 -16.27
C ASN A 133 -6.20 -27.44 -17.62
N LYS A 134 -6.13 -28.77 -17.60
CA LYS A 134 -5.92 -29.58 -18.81
C LYS A 134 -7.06 -29.42 -19.84
N ASN A 135 -8.28 -29.20 -19.36
CA ASN A 135 -9.53 -29.06 -20.13
C ASN A 135 -9.83 -27.60 -20.52
N GLU A 136 -8.85 -26.69 -20.39
CA GLU A 136 -8.99 -25.26 -20.65
C GLU A 136 -10.00 -24.49 -19.77
N ASN A 137 -10.43 -25.07 -18.65
CA ASN A 137 -11.24 -24.38 -17.67
C ASN A 137 -10.36 -23.63 -16.67
N LEU A 138 -10.81 -22.45 -16.25
CA LEU A 138 -10.16 -21.67 -15.21
C LEU A 138 -10.47 -22.27 -13.84
N VAL A 139 -9.42 -22.58 -13.08
CA VAL A 139 -9.50 -23.10 -11.72
C VAL A 139 -8.83 -22.13 -10.75
N CYS A 140 -9.44 -21.93 -9.59
CA CYS A 140 -8.85 -21.15 -8.51
C CYS A 140 -7.72 -22.00 -7.90
N ILE A 141 -6.54 -21.41 -7.76
CA ILE A 141 -5.31 -22.05 -7.26
C ILE A 141 -4.73 -21.34 -6.04
N GLY A 142 -5.32 -20.21 -5.65
CA GLY A 142 -4.94 -19.49 -4.44
C GLY A 142 -5.92 -18.38 -4.06
N LYS A 143 -5.98 -18.11 -2.76
CA LYS A 143 -6.85 -17.08 -2.16
C LYS A 143 -6.03 -16.22 -1.21
N SER A 144 -6.28 -14.91 -1.23
CA SER A 144 -5.76 -14.01 -0.20
C SER A 144 -6.52 -14.15 1.12
N HIS A 145 -5.89 -13.79 2.24
CA HIS A 145 -6.49 -13.84 3.58
C HIS A 145 -7.16 -15.20 3.87
N TRP A 146 -6.43 -16.29 3.57
CA TRP A 146 -6.97 -17.65 3.63
C TRP A 146 -6.01 -18.59 4.36
N GLU A 147 -6.57 -19.41 5.25
CA GLU A 147 -5.84 -20.37 6.07
C GLU A 147 -6.30 -21.79 5.76
N GLY A 148 -5.38 -22.74 5.65
CA GLY A 148 -5.65 -24.13 5.29
C GLY A 148 -5.78 -24.35 3.78
N GLY A 149 -6.36 -25.48 3.38
CA GLY A 149 -6.53 -25.82 1.96
C GLY A 149 -7.60 -24.98 1.27
N LEU A 150 -7.61 -24.98 -0.07
CA LEU A 150 -8.49 -24.09 -0.83
C LEU A 150 -9.98 -24.41 -0.68
N HIS A 151 -10.30 -25.70 -0.44
CA HIS A 151 -11.65 -26.23 -0.29
C HIS A 151 -12.08 -26.41 1.17
N ASN A 152 -11.16 -26.73 2.07
CA ASN A 152 -11.42 -27.01 3.49
C ASN A 152 -10.92 -25.92 4.45
N GLY A 153 -10.31 -24.87 3.90
CA GLY A 153 -9.80 -23.75 4.68
C GLY A 153 -10.87 -22.71 5.01
N LYS A 154 -10.44 -21.63 5.65
CA LYS A 154 -11.30 -20.53 6.06
C LYS A 154 -10.66 -19.18 5.78
N PHE A 155 -11.51 -18.16 5.64
CA PHE A 155 -11.06 -16.78 5.60
C PHE A 155 -10.42 -16.41 6.94
N ASN A 156 -9.20 -15.90 6.91
CA ASN A 156 -8.49 -15.40 8.06
C ASN A 156 -7.63 -14.20 7.66
N LYS A 157 -7.88 -13.03 8.28
CA LYS A 157 -7.12 -11.79 8.03
C LYS A 157 -5.98 -11.57 9.03
N GLY A 158 -5.95 -12.34 10.12
CA GLY A 158 -4.96 -12.24 11.19
C GLY A 158 -3.73 -13.12 10.99
N ILE A 159 -3.74 -13.99 9.96
CA ILE A 159 -2.56 -14.78 9.58
C ILE A 159 -1.53 -13.91 8.88
N GLY A 160 -0.28 -14.36 8.88
CA GLY A 160 0.78 -13.71 8.12
C GLY A 160 1.37 -12.49 8.82
N GLN A 161 2.43 -11.97 8.21
CA GLN A 161 3.15 -10.81 8.72
C GLN A 161 3.91 -10.12 7.58
N VAL A 162 4.18 -8.84 7.78
CA VAL A 162 5.08 -8.07 6.93
C VAL A 162 6.51 -8.61 7.07
N THR A 163 7.29 -8.65 5.99
CA THR A 163 8.69 -9.08 6.09
C THR A 163 9.51 -8.06 6.89
N ASN A 164 10.45 -8.55 7.70
CA ASN A 164 11.38 -7.68 8.44
C ASN A 164 12.12 -6.70 7.52
N ARG A 165 12.41 -7.12 6.27
CA ARG A 165 13.05 -6.26 5.26
C ARG A 165 12.13 -5.13 4.82
N LEU A 166 10.83 -5.38 4.59
CA LEU A 166 9.88 -4.31 4.25
C LEU A 166 9.70 -3.33 5.41
N ALA A 167 9.57 -3.83 6.63
CA ALA A 167 9.48 -3.01 7.84
C ALA A 167 10.72 -2.11 7.99
N LEU A 168 11.92 -2.67 7.81
CA LEU A 168 13.17 -1.90 7.82
C LEU A 168 13.20 -0.82 6.72
N MET A 169 12.69 -1.11 5.53
CA MET A 169 12.57 -0.12 4.46
C MET A 169 11.65 1.04 4.85
N TRP A 170 10.54 0.77 5.52
CA TRP A 170 9.64 1.80 6.05
C TRP A 170 10.30 2.66 7.13
N MET A 171 11.02 2.04 8.07
CA MET A 171 11.77 2.77 9.10
C MET A 171 12.82 3.71 8.47
N LYS A 172 13.64 3.18 7.55
CA LYS A 172 14.65 3.97 6.82
C LYS A 172 14.05 5.10 5.99
N LEU A 173 12.84 4.91 5.47
CA LEU A 173 12.12 5.98 4.78
C LEU A 173 11.75 7.08 5.78
N CYS A 174 11.17 6.74 6.93
CA CYS A 174 10.77 7.71 7.95
C CYS A 174 11.98 8.49 8.50
N GLU A 175 13.07 7.79 8.85
CA GLU A 175 14.33 8.40 9.32
C GLU A 175 14.88 9.42 8.30
N ARG A 176 14.85 9.06 7.01
CA ARG A 176 15.28 9.99 5.95
C ARG A 176 14.41 11.24 5.90
N TYR A 177 13.10 11.11 6.08
CA TYR A 177 12.19 12.26 6.07
C TYR A 177 12.34 13.13 7.31
N ALA A 178 12.63 12.55 8.47
CA ALA A 178 12.90 13.25 9.73
C ALA A 178 14.14 14.15 9.70
N THR A 179 15.06 13.93 8.74
CA THR A 179 16.26 14.77 8.55
C THR A 179 16.06 15.94 7.59
N ARG A 180 14.88 16.08 6.96
CA ARG A 180 14.59 17.20 6.06
C ARG A 180 14.56 18.52 6.84
N GLY A 181 15.07 19.60 6.25
CA GLY A 181 15.22 20.90 6.91
C GLY A 181 13.96 21.41 7.60
N ASN A 182 12.77 21.13 7.05
CA ASN A 182 11.49 21.61 7.60
C ASN A 182 11.10 20.92 8.93
N VAL A 183 11.60 19.73 9.20
CA VAL A 183 11.22 18.90 10.38
C VAL A 183 12.41 18.50 11.23
N ARG A 184 13.63 18.69 10.71
CA ARG A 184 14.87 18.46 11.44
C ARG A 184 14.95 19.39 12.64
N GLY A 185 15.21 18.82 13.81
CA GLY A 185 15.28 19.57 15.06
C GLY A 185 13.93 20.04 15.61
N TYR A 186 12.82 19.60 15.00
CA TYR A 186 11.49 19.88 15.55
C TYR A 186 11.24 19.07 16.81
N THR A 187 10.61 19.67 17.82
CA THR A 187 10.37 19.04 19.12
C THR A 187 9.58 17.73 19.01
N TYR A 188 8.60 17.67 18.12
CA TYR A 188 7.76 16.49 17.91
C TYR A 188 8.24 15.57 16.78
N ASN A 189 9.52 15.65 16.37
CA ASN A 189 10.03 14.83 15.26
C ASN A 189 9.93 13.32 15.56
N ASP A 190 10.17 12.91 16.80
CA ASP A 190 10.07 11.50 17.19
C ASP A 190 8.62 11.00 17.13
N GLU A 191 7.66 11.82 17.56
CA GLU A 191 6.22 11.56 17.42
C GLU A 191 5.80 11.47 15.94
N MET A 192 6.33 12.35 15.08
CA MET A 192 6.09 12.30 13.63
C MET A 192 6.57 10.98 13.02
N GLN A 193 7.76 10.53 13.40
CA GLN A 193 8.31 9.26 12.94
C GLN A 193 7.47 8.07 13.42
N GLY A 194 7.12 8.04 14.72
CA GLY A 194 6.26 6.99 15.29
C GLY A 194 4.91 6.92 14.59
N GLN A 195 4.26 8.07 14.38
CA GLN A 195 2.97 8.15 13.67
C GLN A 195 3.07 7.72 12.21
N ALA A 196 4.16 8.07 11.51
CA ALA A 196 4.38 7.67 10.14
C ALA A 196 4.62 6.16 9.99
N ILE A 197 5.39 5.56 10.90
CA ILE A 197 5.61 4.10 10.93
C ILE A 197 4.29 3.39 11.19
N LEU A 198 3.49 3.86 12.16
CA LEU A 198 2.16 3.31 12.43
C LEU A 198 1.25 3.39 11.19
N GLN A 199 1.27 4.52 10.49
CA GLN A 199 0.51 4.69 9.25
C GLN A 199 0.98 3.69 8.17
N LEU A 200 2.30 3.57 7.96
CA LEU A 200 2.85 2.61 7.01
C LEU A 200 2.52 1.17 7.38
N ALA A 201 2.50 0.80 8.66
CA ALA A 201 2.07 -0.53 9.10
C ALA A 201 0.59 -0.80 8.78
N GLN A 202 -0.28 0.22 8.89
CA GLN A 202 -1.72 0.08 8.63
C GLN A 202 -2.09 0.04 7.15
N ILE A 203 -1.45 0.88 6.33
CA ILE A 203 -1.81 1.06 4.91
C ILE A 203 -0.73 0.58 3.93
N GLY A 204 0.39 0.09 4.44
CA GLY A 204 1.56 -0.22 3.62
C GLY A 204 1.26 -1.29 2.59
N LEU A 205 0.61 -2.38 3.01
CA LEU A 205 0.19 -3.45 2.10
C LEU A 205 -0.98 -3.05 1.19
N GLN A 206 -1.67 -1.93 1.45
CA GLN A 206 -2.78 -1.47 0.59
C GLN A 206 -2.32 -0.89 -0.75
N PHE A 207 -1.01 -0.77 -0.98
CA PHE A 207 -0.47 -0.40 -2.29
C PHE A 207 -1.00 -1.34 -3.38
N ASP A 208 -1.50 -0.75 -4.48
CA ASP A 208 -2.16 -1.45 -5.58
C ASP A 208 -1.22 -1.55 -6.79
N GLU A 209 -0.65 -2.74 -6.99
CA GLU A 209 0.32 -3.01 -8.07
C GLU A 209 -0.32 -2.98 -9.46
N SER A 210 -1.65 -3.00 -9.57
CA SER A 210 -2.33 -2.90 -10.86
C SER A 210 -2.29 -1.47 -11.43
N LYS A 211 -2.13 -0.46 -10.56
CA LYS A 211 -2.20 0.96 -10.93
C LYS A 211 -0.84 1.61 -11.10
N SER A 212 0.17 1.13 -10.36
CA SER A 212 1.49 1.75 -10.37
C SER A 212 2.59 0.76 -10.00
N ASN A 213 3.78 0.97 -10.56
CA ASN A 213 5.00 0.25 -10.21
C ASN A 213 5.93 1.08 -9.29
N ASN A 214 5.42 2.17 -8.69
CA ASN A 214 6.20 3.09 -7.86
C ASN A 214 5.69 3.13 -6.41
N PRO A 215 5.98 2.10 -5.59
CA PRO A 215 5.61 2.08 -4.18
C PRO A 215 6.33 3.16 -3.36
N PHE A 216 7.52 3.61 -3.77
CA PHE A 216 8.26 4.66 -3.06
C PHE A 216 7.46 5.96 -2.97
N ALA A 217 6.80 6.36 -4.06
CA ALA A 217 5.94 7.55 -4.08
C ALA A 217 4.73 7.40 -3.16
N TYR A 218 4.09 6.22 -3.16
CA TYR A 218 2.96 5.92 -2.28
C TYR A 218 3.34 6.02 -0.80
N TYR A 219 4.46 5.41 -0.41
CA TYR A 219 4.94 5.48 0.98
C TYR A 219 5.41 6.87 1.37
N THR A 220 6.09 7.59 0.48
CA THR A 220 6.48 8.99 0.68
C THR A 220 5.27 9.87 0.99
N ALA A 221 4.18 9.71 0.25
CA ALA A 221 2.96 10.47 0.46
C ALA A 221 2.34 10.14 1.84
N ALA A 222 2.30 8.85 2.22
CA ALA A 222 1.83 8.42 3.53
C ALA A 222 2.64 9.03 4.68
N VAL A 223 3.97 9.03 4.57
CA VAL A 223 4.87 9.63 5.57
C VAL A 223 4.66 11.14 5.67
N THR A 224 4.65 11.84 4.53
CA THR A 224 4.48 13.31 4.50
C THR A 224 3.15 13.73 5.12
N ASN A 225 2.06 13.04 4.76
CA ASN A 225 0.74 13.30 5.33
C ASN A 225 0.69 13.04 6.85
N SER A 226 1.40 12.02 7.32
CA SER A 226 1.49 11.70 8.76
C SER A 226 2.25 12.78 9.52
N PHE A 227 3.33 13.31 8.96
CA PHE A 227 4.11 14.40 9.56
C PHE A 227 3.26 15.68 9.67
N VAL A 228 2.60 16.07 8.57
CA VAL A 228 1.70 17.23 8.56
C VAL A 228 0.54 17.06 9.55
N ARG A 229 0.04 15.84 9.74
CA ARG A 229 -1.00 15.56 10.73
C ARG A 229 -0.57 15.89 12.15
N ILE A 230 0.65 15.55 12.56
CA ILE A 230 1.16 15.89 13.89
C ILE A 230 1.26 17.41 14.05
N ILE A 231 1.81 18.11 13.05
CA ILE A 231 1.86 19.59 13.04
C ILE A 231 0.46 20.19 13.22
N ASN A 232 -0.56 19.64 12.55
CA ASN A 232 -1.92 20.13 12.66
C ASN A 232 -2.57 19.85 14.01
N ILE A 233 -2.27 18.69 14.63
CA ILE A 233 -2.73 18.36 15.98
C ILE A 233 -2.12 19.33 16.98
N GLU A 234 -0.82 19.59 16.86
CA GLU A 234 -0.11 20.51 17.74
C GLU A 234 -0.64 21.95 17.61
N LYS A 235 -0.80 22.45 16.38
CA LYS A 235 -1.40 23.78 16.13
C LYS A 235 -2.80 23.90 16.74
N ARG A 236 -3.60 22.84 16.67
CA ARG A 236 -4.92 22.82 17.32
C ARG A 236 -4.80 22.92 18.84
N ASN A 237 -3.86 22.18 19.44
CA ASN A 237 -3.65 22.22 20.89
C ASN A 237 -3.11 23.57 21.37
N GLN A 238 -2.25 24.22 20.57
CA GLN A 238 -1.80 25.59 20.82
C GLN A 238 -2.98 26.57 20.81
N ASN A 239 -3.85 26.49 19.80
CA ASN A 239 -5.04 27.33 19.74
C ASN A 239 -5.98 27.11 20.93
N ILE A 240 -6.23 25.86 21.33
CA ILE A 240 -7.07 25.56 22.51
C ILE A 240 -6.45 26.14 23.79
N ARG A 241 -5.13 26.05 23.94
CA ARG A 241 -4.43 26.64 25.09
C ARG A 241 -4.61 28.16 25.11
N ASP A 242 -4.43 28.82 23.97
CA ASP A 242 -4.59 30.27 23.87
C ASP A 242 -6.05 30.69 24.12
N ASP A 243 -7.03 29.94 23.60
CA ASP A 243 -8.46 30.16 23.88
C ASP A 243 -8.75 30.09 25.39
N ILE A 244 -8.17 29.10 26.10
CA ILE A 244 -8.30 28.97 27.56
C ILE A 244 -7.65 30.14 28.29
N MET A 245 -6.50 30.64 27.82
CA MET A 245 -5.84 31.81 28.43
C MET A 245 -6.70 33.06 28.27
N GLU A 246 -7.23 33.31 27.07
CA GLU A 246 -8.11 34.44 26.77
C GLU A 246 -9.40 34.38 27.63
N MET A 247 -10.03 33.21 27.75
CA MET A 247 -11.22 33.02 28.62
C MET A 247 -10.97 33.35 30.10
N ASN A 248 -9.72 33.18 30.56
CA ASN A 248 -9.32 33.47 31.94
C ASN A 248 -8.67 34.86 32.09
N ASN A 249 -8.82 35.75 31.10
CA ASN A 249 -8.19 37.09 31.08
C ASN A 249 -6.66 37.06 31.22
N MET A 250 -6.02 35.97 30.80
CA MET A 250 -4.56 35.85 30.74
C MET A 250 -4.06 36.15 29.33
N MET A 251 -2.79 36.57 29.21
CA MET A 251 -2.18 36.88 27.92
C MET A 251 -1.88 35.59 27.13
N PRO A 252 -2.38 35.45 25.87
CA PRO A 252 -2.12 34.29 25.03
C PRO A 252 -0.72 34.33 24.40
N SER A 253 -0.35 33.32 23.62
CA SER A 253 0.96 33.26 22.95
C SER A 253 1.24 34.47 22.05
N SER A 254 2.52 34.85 21.90
CA SER A 254 2.93 35.98 21.05
C SER A 254 2.47 35.82 19.59
N THR A 255 2.43 34.58 19.08
CA THR A 255 1.92 34.26 17.74
C THR A 255 0.43 34.60 17.61
N ARG A 256 -0.38 34.31 18.64
CA ARG A 256 -1.81 34.62 18.67
C ARG A 256 -2.06 36.12 18.77
N GLN A 257 -1.29 36.83 19.60
CA GLN A 257 -1.34 38.30 19.70
C GLN A 257 -1.01 38.96 18.34
N ALA A 258 0.01 38.45 17.65
CA ALA A 258 0.39 38.93 16.31
C ALA A 258 -0.68 38.65 15.24
N GLN A 259 -1.47 37.58 15.37
CA GLN A 259 -2.60 37.32 14.47
C GLN A 259 -3.76 38.30 14.73
N ALA A 260 -4.01 38.64 16.00
CA ALA A 260 -5.03 39.62 16.37
C ALA A 260 -4.67 41.03 15.87
N THR A 261 -3.40 41.45 15.95
CA THR A 261 -2.96 42.78 15.50
C THR A 261 -2.92 42.94 13.98
N ASN A 262 -2.73 41.85 13.23
CA ASN A 262 -2.81 41.85 11.75
C ASN A 262 -4.24 41.80 11.21
N THR A 263 -5.24 41.71 12.09
CA THR A 263 -6.65 41.88 11.72
C THR A 263 -7.00 43.35 11.96
N ALA A 264 -7.48 44.06 10.92
CA ALA A 264 -7.80 45.48 11.04
C ALA A 264 -8.68 45.76 12.27
N PRO A 265 -8.42 46.83 13.04
CA PRO A 265 -9.19 47.12 14.24
C PRO A 265 -10.68 47.25 13.90
N GLY A 266 -11.50 46.39 14.49
CA GLY A 266 -12.96 46.39 14.32
C GLY A 266 -13.56 45.23 13.52
N VAL A 267 -12.76 44.30 12.98
CA VAL A 267 -13.31 43.07 12.37
C VAL A 267 -13.30 41.94 13.39
N PRO A 268 -14.46 41.45 13.87
CA PRO A 268 -14.50 40.30 14.75
C PRO A 268 -13.88 39.08 14.06
N PRO A 269 -13.20 38.18 14.81
CA PRO A 269 -12.59 37.00 14.23
C PRO A 269 -13.64 36.23 13.42
N GLN A 270 -13.31 35.86 12.17
CA GLN A 270 -14.24 35.11 11.34
C GLN A 270 -14.63 33.84 12.10
N PRO A 271 -15.93 33.57 12.32
CA PRO A 271 -16.35 32.37 13.00
C PRO A 271 -15.82 31.17 12.22
N THR A 272 -15.18 30.25 12.93
CA THR A 272 -14.73 28.96 12.42
C THR A 272 -15.86 28.38 11.57
N PRO A 273 -15.63 27.98 10.31
CA PRO A 273 -16.72 27.55 9.43
C PRO A 273 -17.42 26.34 10.06
N THR A 274 -18.56 26.59 10.70
CA THR A 274 -19.47 25.56 11.16
C THR A 274 -19.89 24.81 9.91
N LYS A 275 -19.58 23.51 9.85
CA LYS A 275 -20.05 22.62 8.78
C LYS A 275 -21.55 22.88 8.61
N LYS A 276 -21.95 23.39 7.45
CA LYS A 276 -23.37 23.55 7.10
C LYS A 276 -24.07 22.22 7.38
N PRO A 277 -25.18 22.21 8.14
CA PRO A 277 -25.94 20.98 8.31
C PRO A 277 -26.38 20.52 6.93
N VAL A 278 -26.03 19.28 6.60
CA VAL A 278 -26.47 18.64 5.37
C VAL A 278 -28.00 18.56 5.43
N LYS A 279 -28.69 19.37 4.64
CA LYS A 279 -30.13 19.21 4.39
C LYS A 279 -30.31 17.82 3.80
N LYS A 280 -30.95 16.91 4.55
CA LYS A 280 -31.48 15.67 4.00
C LYS A 280 -32.55 16.05 2.99
N LYS A 281 -32.31 15.74 1.71
CA LYS A 281 -33.36 15.40 0.76
C LYS A 281 -33.30 13.89 0.59
#